data_AF-G4FM86-F1
#
_entry.id   AF-G4FM86-F1
#
_cell.length_a   1.000
_cell.length_b   1.000
_cell.length_c   1.000
_cell.angle_alpha   90.00
_cell.angle_beta   90.00
_cell.angle_gamma   90.00
#
_symmetry.space_group_name_H-M   'P 1'
#
loop_
_entity.id
_entity.type
_entity.pdbx_description
1 polymer ?
#
loop_
_entity_poly.entity_id
_entity_poly.type
_entity_poly.pdbx_seq_one_letter_code
_entity_poly.pdbx_strand_id
1 'polypeptide(L)' 'MTPNIHSAPVVCGLPGTLLVLNQKVLEYAVKAEMALNLNIAEHSKFDRKQNFYPDFPMSDSDLSLRPPIR' A
#
# COMPACT_ATOMS: atom_id res chain seq x y z
N MET A 1 -17.68 -18.71 -8.25
CA MET A 1 -17.11 -17.66 -7.39
C MET A 1 -17.68 -16.34 -7.85
N THR A 2 -18.30 -15.58 -6.95
CA THR A 2 -18.90 -14.28 -7.31
C THR A 2 -17.79 -13.23 -7.39
N PRO A 3 -17.73 -12.40 -8.45
CA PRO A 3 -16.74 -11.33 -8.52
C PRO A 3 -16.98 -10.29 -7.42
N ASN A 4 -15.92 -9.63 -6.95
CA ASN A 4 -15.99 -8.46 -6.06
C ASN A 4 -16.58 -8.70 -4.65
N ILE A 5 -16.49 -9.92 -4.13
CA ILE A 5 -16.98 -10.26 -2.77
C ILE A 5 -16.18 -9.62 -1.63
N HIS A 6 -14.93 -9.21 -1.89
CA HIS A 6 -14.04 -8.57 -0.93
C HIS A 6 -13.84 -7.09 -1.23
N SER A 7 -14.80 -6.48 -1.91
CA SER A 7 -14.79 -5.05 -2.22
C SER A 7 -15.31 -4.25 -1.02
N ALA A 8 -14.57 -3.21 -0.66
CA ALA A 8 -14.93 -2.25 0.38
C ALA A 8 -14.80 -0.83 -0.19
N PRO A 9 -15.49 0.18 0.37
CA PRO A 9 -15.43 1.56 -0.11
C PRO A 9 -14.01 2.10 -0.28
N VAL A 10 -13.09 1.73 0.63
CA VAL A 10 -11.68 2.14 0.58
C VAL A 10 -10.92 1.49 -0.58
N VAL A 11 -11.23 0.23 -0.88
CA VAL A 11 -10.60 -0.53 -1.98
C VAL A 11 -11.16 -0.07 -3.33
N CYS A 12 -12.41 0.35 -3.36
CA CYS A 12 -13.08 0.88 -4.55
C CYS A 12 -12.83 2.38 -4.78
N GLY A 13 -12.04 3.06 -3.93
CA GLY A 13 -11.74 4.48 -4.11
C GLY A 13 -12.97 5.40 -4.03
N LEU A 14 -14.00 5.01 -3.28
CA LEU A 14 -15.23 5.82 -3.17
C LEU A 14 -14.95 7.14 -2.45
N PRO A 15 -15.63 8.24 -2.85
CA PRO A 15 -15.42 9.56 -2.25
C PRO A 15 -15.71 9.54 -0.75
N GLY A 16 -14.84 10.19 0.04
CA GLY A 16 -14.98 10.30 1.49
C GLY A 16 -14.32 9.16 2.29
N THR A 17 -13.62 8.23 1.63
CA THR A 17 -12.88 7.15 2.31
C THR A 17 -11.42 7.53 2.58
N LEU A 18 -10.88 7.10 3.73
CA LEU A 18 -9.49 7.34 4.13
C LEU A 18 -8.75 6.01 4.30
N LEU A 19 -7.51 5.95 3.82
CA LEU A 19 -6.64 4.78 3.97
C LEU A 19 -6.10 4.69 5.41
N VAL A 20 -6.22 3.51 6.00
CA VAL A 20 -5.69 3.20 7.33
C VAL A 20 -4.68 2.07 7.19
N LEU A 21 -3.48 2.26 7.74
CA LEU A 21 -2.41 1.26 7.68
C LEU A 21 -2.79 -0.02 8.44
N ASN A 22 -2.62 -1.16 7.77
CA ASN A 22 -2.78 -2.46 8.40
C ASN A 22 -1.51 -2.86 9.17
N GLN A 23 -1.61 -2.93 10.51
CA GLN A 23 -0.48 -3.27 11.40
C GLN A 23 0.15 -4.64 11.08
N LYS A 24 -0.66 -5.64 10.69
CA LYS A 24 -0.13 -6.98 10.35
C LYS A 24 0.73 -6.96 9.10
N VAL A 25 0.41 -6.09 8.13
CA VAL A 25 1.23 -5.92 6.92
C VAL A 25 2.58 -5.34 7.29
N LEU A 26 2.64 -4.39 8.23
CA LEU A 26 3.89 -3.83 8.74
C LEU A 26 4.74 -4.91 9.44
N GLU A 27 4.13 -5.72 10.31
CA GLU A 27 4.84 -6.83 10.98
C GLU A 27 5.42 -7.83 9.98
N TYR A 28 4.68 -8.15 8.92
CA TYR A 28 5.15 -9.05 7.87
C TYR A 28 6.24 -8.42 7.00
N ALA A 29 6.16 -7.12 6.72
CA ALA A 29 7.21 -6.41 6.00
C ALA A 29 8.54 -6.46 6.77
N VAL A 30 8.52 -6.18 8.07
CA VAL A 30 9.73 -6.24 8.93
C VAL A 30 10.27 -7.67 9.00
N LYS A 31 9.40 -8.68 9.17
CA LYS A 31 9.82 -10.09 9.16
C LYS A 31 10.44 -10.50 7.83
N ALA A 32 9.90 -10.02 6.71
CA ALA A 32 10.44 -10.28 5.38
C ALA A 32 11.81 -9.62 5.19
N GLU A 33 12.00 -8.38 5.63
CA GLU A 33 13.30 -7.69 5.57
C GLU A 33 14.38 -8.39 6.40
N MET A 34 14.03 -8.84 7.62
CA MET A 34 14.93 -9.63 8.46
C MET A 34 15.30 -10.97 7.81
N ALA A 35 14.34 -11.67 7.20
CA ALA A 35 14.58 -12.93 6.50
C ALA A 35 15.47 -12.76 5.26
N LEU A 36 15.40 -11.60 4.60
CA LEU A 36 16.20 -11.26 3.43
C LEU A 36 17.56 -10.61 3.78
N ASN A 37 17.90 -10.49 5.07
CA ASN A 37 19.08 -9.78 5.57
C ASN A 37 19.20 -8.35 5.00
N LEU A 38 18.06 -7.66 4.84
CA LEU A 38 18.00 -6.28 4.36
C LEU A 38 18.09 -5.30 5.54
N ASN A 39 18.49 -4.06 5.22
CA ASN A 39 18.51 -2.99 6.21
C ASN A 39 17.13 -2.32 6.29
N ILE A 40 16.56 -2.27 7.49
CA ILE A 40 15.24 -1.69 7.74
C ILE A 40 15.38 -0.15 7.71
N ALA A 41 14.53 0.53 6.93
CA ALA A 41 14.51 1.99 6.90
C ALA A 41 13.89 2.56 8.18
N GLU A 42 14.57 3.50 8.84
CA GLU A 42 14.05 4.18 10.04
C GLU A 42 12.80 5.01 9.76
N HIS A 43 12.67 5.51 8.54
CA HIS A 43 11.54 6.31 8.10
C HIS A 43 11.04 5.83 6.73
N SER A 44 9.79 5.39 6.68
CA SER A 44 9.10 5.00 5.45
C SER A 44 7.77 5.74 5.34
N LYS A 45 7.43 6.18 4.14
CA LYS A 45 6.23 6.98 3.85
C LYS A 45 5.48 6.37 2.66
N PHE A 46 4.16 6.35 2.75
CA PHE A 46 3.29 6.07 1.62
C PHE A 46 3.20 7.31 0.72
N ASP A 47 3.68 7.17 -0.53
CA ASP A 47 3.57 8.19 -1.56
C ASP A 47 2.45 7.82 -2.54
N ARG A 48 1.69 8.81 -3.03
CA ARG A 48 0.66 8.58 -4.03
C ARG A 48 1.27 8.55 -5.42
N LYS A 49 1.07 7.45 -6.15
CA LYS A 49 1.42 7.32 -7.57
C LYS A 49 0.16 7.41 -8.40
N GLN A 50 0.04 8.47 -9.20
CA GLN A 50 -1.11 8.69 -10.06
C GLN A 50 -0.95 7.96 -11.40
N ASN A 51 -1.71 6.90 -11.66
CA ASN A 51 -1.82 6.26 -12.97
C ASN A 51 -3.28 5.93 -13.27
N PHE A 52 -3.75 6.28 -14.46
CA PHE A 52 -5.11 6.00 -14.87
C PHE A 52 -5.17 4.65 -15.56
N TYR A 53 -5.73 3.65 -14.88
CA TYR A 53 -6.02 2.34 -15.45
C TYR A 53 -7.29 1.75 -14.83
N PRO A 54 -8.14 1.04 -15.59
CA PRO A 54 -9.43 0.53 -15.11
C PRO A 54 -9.39 -0.51 -13.97
N ASP A 55 -8.23 -1.10 -13.67
CA ASP A 55 -8.01 -2.05 -12.56
C ASP A 55 -7.59 -1.36 -11.25
N PHE A 56 -7.17 -0.10 -11.34
CA PHE A 56 -6.83 0.77 -10.23
C PHE A 56 -7.98 1.76 -9.99
N PRO A 57 -9.01 1.39 -9.20
CA PRO A 57 -10.18 2.23 -8.95
C PRO A 57 -9.82 3.55 -8.26
N MET A 58 -8.70 3.58 -7.55
CA MET A 58 -8.06 4.80 -7.07
C MET A 58 -6.90 5.12 -8.02
N SER A 59 -7.00 6.24 -8.75
CA SER A 59 -5.93 6.68 -9.66
C SER A 59 -4.62 6.92 -8.92
N ASP A 60 -4.72 7.30 -7.65
CA ASP A 60 -3.60 7.60 -6.76
C ASP A 60 -3.36 6.41 -5.83
N SER A 61 -2.49 5.49 -6.23
CA SER A 61 -2.14 4.33 -5.42
C SER A 61 -1.06 4.71 -4.40
N ASP A 62 -1.25 4.39 -3.12
CA ASP A 62 -0.20 4.54 -2.11
C ASP A 62 0.90 3.48 -2.32
N LEU A 63 2.05 3.89 -2.84
CA LEU A 63 3.21 3.06 -3.08
C LEU A 63 4.47 3.70 -2.48
N SER A 64 5.25 2.93 -1.71
CA SER A 64 6.53 3.36 -1.16
C SER A 64 7.61 3.39 -2.26
N LEU A 65 7.58 4.41 -3.13
CA LEU A 65 8.46 4.48 -4.31
C LEU A 65 9.79 5.20 -4.10
N ARG A 66 10.11 5.67 -2.88
CA ARG A 66 11.38 6.35 -2.62
C ARG A 66 12.25 5.55 -1.68
N PRO A 67 13.34 4.92 -2.17
CA PRO A 67 14.40 4.49 -1.26
C PRO A 67 14.94 5.73 -0.52
N PRO A 68 15.34 5.61 0.75
CA PRO A 68 15.97 6.71 1.45
C PRO A 68 17.22 7.13 0.68
N ILE A 69 17.23 8.38 0.19
CA ILE A 69 18.39 9.00 -0.43
C ILE A 69 19.42 9.16 0.70
N ARG A 70 20.57 8.49 0.57
CA ARG A 70 21.74 8.78 1.39
C ARG A 70 22.37 10.10 0.96
#